data_AF-A0A7W4D7S7-F1
#
_entry.id   AF-A0A7W4D7S7-F1
#
_cell.length_a   1.000
_cell.length_b   1.000
_cell.length_c   1.000
_cell.angle_alpha   90.00
_cell.angle_beta   90.00
_cell.angle_gamma   90.00
#
_symmetry.space_group_name_H-M   'P 1'
#
loop_
_entity.id
_entity.type
_entity.pdbx_description
1 polymer ?
#
loop_
_entity_poly.entity_id
_entity_poly.type
_entity_poly.pdbx_seq_one_letter_code
_entity_poly.pdbx_strand_id
1 'polypeptide(L)'
;MPRDARLDELALLRRARDVMDRRFAEPLDVAAIAAEAYMSPAHFTRRFKAAYGETPHAYLMTRRIERAQWLLRGGGLTVTEVCLAVGCTSLGSFSARFTQLVGRTPTAYRAGDHSALIGVPSCVARLATRPSRNGEAPSPRPV
;
A
#
# COMPACT_ATOMS: atom_id res chain seq x y z
N MET A 1 -4.22 -10.96 34.42
CA MET A 1 -2.95 -10.88 33.69
C MET A 1 -3.13 -9.97 32.47
N PRO A 2 -2.58 -8.74 32.44
CA PRO A 2 -2.83 -7.77 31.36
C PRO A 2 -2.01 -7.98 30.07
N ARG A 3 -0.96 -8.82 30.12
CA ARG A 3 -0.06 -9.07 28.98
C ARG A 3 -0.75 -9.90 27.88
N ASP A 4 -1.66 -10.80 28.26
CA ASP A 4 -2.33 -11.72 27.34
C ASP A 4 -3.32 -10.96 26.44
N ALA A 5 -4.15 -10.09 27.03
CA ALA A 5 -5.12 -9.28 26.28
C ALA A 5 -4.48 -8.36 25.21
N ARG A 6 -3.28 -7.84 25.48
CA ARG A 6 -2.54 -7.02 24.49
C ARG A 6 -2.01 -7.88 23.34
N LEU A 7 -1.54 -9.09 23.62
CA LEU A 7 -1.05 -10.00 22.58
C LEU A 7 -2.20 -10.49 21.69
N ASP A 8 -3.34 -10.80 22.29
CA ASP A 8 -4.57 -11.18 21.57
C ASP A 8 -5.02 -10.08 20.62
N GLU A 9 -5.07 -8.83 21.10
CA GLU A 9 -5.41 -7.69 20.26
C GLU A 9 -4.44 -7.52 19.08
N LEU A 10 -3.13 -7.66 19.32
CA LEU A 10 -2.12 -7.60 18.25
C LEU A 10 -2.28 -8.74 17.23
N ALA A 11 -2.72 -9.92 17.68
CA ALA A 11 -3.02 -11.03 16.79
C ALA A 11 -4.22 -10.73 15.88
N LEU A 12 -5.28 -10.11 16.43
CA LEU A 12 -6.45 -9.67 15.66
C LEU A 12 -6.09 -8.58 14.64
N LEU A 13 -5.30 -7.60 15.05
CA LEU A 13 -4.81 -6.54 14.14
C LEU A 13 -3.92 -7.10 13.02
N ARG A 14 -3.08 -8.11 13.33
CA ARG A 14 -2.28 -8.81 12.31
C ARG A 14 -3.17 -9.55 11.31
N ARG A 15 -4.21 -10.24 11.78
CA ARG A 15 -5.17 -10.92 10.89
C ARG A 15 -5.82 -9.93 9.92
N ALA A 16 -6.30 -8.80 10.42
CA ALA A 16 -6.88 -7.75 9.57
C ALA A 16 -5.86 -7.23 8.54
N ARG A 17 -4.61 -6.98 8.95
CA ARG A 17 -3.54 -6.58 8.03
C ARG A 17 -3.26 -7.63 6.96
N ASP A 18 -3.26 -8.92 7.32
CA ASP A 18 -3.01 -10.01 6.38
C ASP A 18 -4.15 -10.13 5.35
N VAL A 19 -5.39 -9.88 5.75
CA VAL A 19 -6.53 -9.77 4.85
C VAL A 19 -6.32 -8.63 3.85
N MET A 20 -5.93 -7.44 4.33
CA MET A 20 -5.62 -6.29 3.47
C MET A 20 -4.49 -6.59 2.49
N ASP A 21 -3.44 -7.29 2.94
CA ASP A 21 -2.28 -7.65 2.13
C ASP A 21 -2.61 -8.66 1.03
N ARG A 22 -3.56 -9.57 1.26
CA ARG A 22 -3.99 -10.60 0.31
C ARG A 22 -5.04 -10.08 -0.67
N ARG A 23 -5.97 -9.25 -0.18
CA ARG A 23 -7.17 -8.81 -0.90
C ARG A 23 -7.09 -7.35 -1.34
N PHE A 24 -5.88 -6.78 -1.43
CA PHE A 24 -5.69 -5.35 -1.69
C PHE A 24 -6.41 -4.84 -2.96
N ALA A 25 -6.58 -5.69 -3.98
CA ALA A 25 -7.19 -5.35 -5.25
C ALA A 25 -8.74 -5.33 -5.20
N GLU A 26 -9.33 -5.90 -4.15
CA GLU A 26 -10.78 -5.90 -3.97
C GLU A 26 -11.26 -4.54 -3.46
N PRO A 27 -12.56 -4.19 -3.67
CA PRO A 27 -13.18 -3.04 -3.04
C PRO A 27 -13.37 -3.31 -1.53
N LEU A 28 -12.28 -3.28 -0.79
CA LEU A 28 -12.28 -3.50 0.65
C LEU A 28 -12.81 -2.25 1.37
N ASP A 29 -13.94 -2.43 2.05
CA ASP A 29 -14.43 -1.47 3.04
C ASP A 29 -13.68 -1.66 4.37
N VAL A 30 -13.31 -0.54 5.01
CA VAL A 30 -12.72 -0.52 6.35
C VAL A 30 -13.63 -1.22 7.36
N ALA A 31 -14.95 -1.16 7.18
CA ALA A 31 -15.89 -1.88 8.04
C ALA A 31 -15.76 -3.40 7.91
N ALA A 32 -15.57 -3.92 6.70
CA ALA A 32 -15.36 -5.35 6.46
C ALA A 32 -14.04 -5.82 7.08
N ILE A 33 -12.97 -5.03 6.98
CA ILE A 33 -11.67 -5.34 7.60
C ILE A 33 -11.77 -5.28 9.13
N ALA A 34 -12.51 -4.33 9.68
CA ALA A 34 -12.71 -4.21 11.13
C ALA A 34 -13.45 -5.42 11.71
N ALA A 35 -14.39 -6.00 10.97
CA ALA A 35 -15.09 -7.21 11.36
C ALA A 35 -14.15 -8.42 11.52
N GLU A 36 -13.11 -8.54 10.68
CA GLU A 36 -12.08 -9.60 10.79
C GLU A 36 -11.26 -9.51 12.10
N ALA A 37 -11.22 -8.33 12.71
CA ALA A 37 -10.59 -8.08 14.00
C ALA A 37 -11.59 -8.05 15.18
N TYR A 38 -12.87 -8.36 14.95
CA TYR A 38 -13.94 -8.26 15.95
C TYR A 38 -14.03 -6.87 16.60
N MET A 39 -13.82 -5.81 15.82
CA MET A 39 -13.82 -4.43 16.29
C MET A 39 -14.83 -3.57 15.52
N SER A 40 -15.35 -2.53 16.18
CA SER A 40 -16.05 -1.48 15.46
C SER A 40 -15.07 -0.70 14.56
N PRO A 41 -15.52 -0.11 13.44
CA PRO A 41 -14.64 0.58 12.49
C PRO A 41 -13.79 1.70 13.11
N ALA A 42 -14.40 2.47 14.02
CA ALA A 42 -13.71 3.55 14.73
C ALA A 42 -12.65 3.02 15.71
N HIS A 43 -12.97 1.95 16.46
CA HIS A 43 -12.02 1.33 17.36
C HIS A 43 -10.85 0.71 16.57
N PHE A 44 -11.16 -0.06 15.53
CA PHE A 44 -10.18 -0.66 14.64
C PHE A 44 -9.22 0.39 14.06
N THR A 45 -9.73 1.49 13.51
CA THR A 45 -8.89 2.55 12.94
C THR A 45 -7.90 3.11 13.94
N ARG A 46 -8.35 3.37 15.19
CA ARG A 46 -7.50 3.88 16.26
C ARG A 46 -6.43 2.85 16.66
N ARG A 47 -6.81 1.59 16.88
CA ARG A 47 -5.89 0.52 17.30
C ARG A 47 -4.90 0.16 16.21
N PHE A 48 -5.34 0.08 14.95
CA PHE A 48 -4.50 -0.17 13.79
C PHE A 48 -3.45 0.93 13.61
N LYS A 49 -3.86 2.21 13.69
CA LYS A 49 -2.91 3.33 13.63
C LYS A 49 -1.92 3.30 14.78
N ALA A 50 -2.36 2.98 16.00
CA ALA A 50 -1.47 2.85 17.14
C ALA A 50 -0.45 1.70 16.97
N ALA A 51 -0.84 0.60 16.33
CA ALA A 51 0.00 -0.56 16.13
C ALA A 51 0.95 -0.45 14.91
N TYR A 52 0.52 0.22 13.83
CA TYR A 52 1.22 0.24 12.54
C TYR A 52 1.67 1.62 12.05
N GLY A 53 1.29 2.69 12.75
CA GLY A 53 1.70 4.07 12.46
C GLY A 53 0.84 4.80 11.43
N GLU A 54 -0.03 4.11 10.69
CA GLU A 54 -0.89 4.70 9.66
C GLU A 54 -2.33 4.18 9.73
N THR A 55 -3.27 4.89 9.11
CA THR A 55 -4.68 4.44 9.08
C THR A 55 -4.84 3.22 8.15
N PRO A 56 -5.87 2.37 8.35
CA PRO A 56 -6.13 1.24 7.47
C PRO A 56 -6.25 1.64 5.99
N HIS A 57 -6.95 2.74 5.69
CA HIS A 57 -7.07 3.24 4.32
C HIS A 57 -5.72 3.66 3.72
N ALA A 58 -4.87 4.35 4.50
CA ALA A 58 -3.53 4.74 4.06
C ALA A 58 -2.65 3.52 3.78
N TYR A 59 -2.68 2.52 4.68
CA TYR A 59 -1.95 1.26 4.53
C TYR A 59 -2.38 0.51 3.26
N LEU A 60 -3.69 0.33 3.07
CA LEU A 60 -4.25 -0.34 1.89
C LEU A 60 -3.77 0.36 0.62
N MET A 61 -3.81 1.69 0.60
CA MET A 61 -3.38 2.45 -0.57
C MET A 61 -1.88 2.32 -0.82
N THR A 62 -1.04 2.33 0.23
CA THR A 62 0.40 2.03 0.12
C THR A 62 0.63 0.65 -0.51
N ARG A 63 -0.12 -0.38 -0.10
CA ARG A 63 -0.04 -1.73 -0.70
C ARG A 63 -0.45 -1.76 -2.17
N ARG A 64 -1.49 -1.01 -2.54
CA ARG A 64 -1.91 -0.85 -3.94
C ARG A 64 -0.82 -0.17 -4.78
N ILE A 65 -0.18 0.88 -4.26
CA ILE A 65 0.92 1.57 -4.93
C ILE A 65 2.17 0.68 -5.06
N GLU A 66 2.53 -0.10 -4.04
CA GLU A 66 3.60 -1.10 -4.12
C GLU A 66 3.33 -2.10 -5.27
N ARG A 67 2.10 -2.59 -5.41
CA ARG A 67 1.72 -3.48 -6.52
C ARG A 67 1.73 -2.76 -7.87
N ALA A 68 1.26 -1.52 -7.93
CA ALA A 68 1.22 -0.72 -9.15
C ALA A 68 2.63 -0.48 -9.70
N GLN A 69 3.60 -0.17 -8.83
CA GLN A 69 5.00 -0.05 -9.24
C GLN A 69 5.49 -1.33 -9.92
N TRP A 70 5.22 -2.50 -9.33
CA TRP A 70 5.62 -3.78 -9.94
C TRP A 70 4.99 -3.98 -11.33
N LEU A 71 3.72 -3.65 -11.50
CA LEU A 71 3.01 -3.78 -12.79
C LEU A 71 3.56 -2.80 -13.84
N LEU A 72 3.80 -1.55 -13.46
CA LEU A 72 4.32 -0.52 -14.38
C LEU A 72 5.72 -0.86 -14.88
N ARG A 73 6.58 -1.46 -14.04
CA ARG A 73 7.92 -1.93 -14.45
C ARG A 73 7.87 -3.05 -15.47
N GLY A 74 6.83 -3.88 -15.41
CA GLY A 74 6.64 -4.97 -16.37
C GLY A 74 6.27 -4.50 -17.79
N GLY A 75 5.87 -3.23 -17.97
CA GLY A 75 5.62 -2.61 -19.28
C GLY A 75 4.33 -3.04 -20.00
N GLY A 76 3.73 -4.18 -19.63
CA GLY A 76 2.59 -4.79 -20.33
C GLY A 76 1.22 -4.15 -20.09
N LEU A 77 1.08 -3.23 -19.13
CA LEU A 77 -0.18 -2.54 -18.83
C LEU A 77 -0.03 -1.01 -18.95
N THR A 78 -1.11 -0.35 -19.36
CA THR A 78 -1.28 1.10 -19.28
C THR A 78 -1.50 1.56 -17.83
N VAL A 79 -1.31 2.86 -17.56
CA VAL A 79 -1.54 3.42 -16.22
C VAL A 79 -2.98 3.21 -15.76
N THR A 80 -3.95 3.35 -16.66
CA THR A 80 -5.37 3.14 -16.36
C THR A 80 -5.67 1.68 -16.00
N GLU A 81 -5.15 0.72 -16.77
CA GLU A 81 -5.31 -0.70 -16.47
C GLU A 81 -4.65 -1.07 -15.14
N VAL A 82 -3.46 -0.52 -14.84
CA VAL A 82 -2.82 -0.70 -13.54
C VAL A 82 -3.67 -0.15 -12.40
N CYS A 83 -4.24 1.05 -12.55
CA CYS A 83 -5.13 1.66 -11.55
C CYS A 83 -6.29 0.72 -11.21
N LEU A 84 -6.96 0.17 -12.22
CA LEU A 84 -8.07 -0.76 -12.04
C LEU A 84 -7.60 -2.10 -11.45
N ALA A 85 -6.48 -2.65 -11.93
CA ALA A 85 -5.93 -3.92 -11.48
C ALA A 85 -5.50 -3.92 -10.01
N VAL A 86 -5.14 -2.76 -9.45
CA VAL A 86 -4.84 -2.61 -8.01
C VAL A 86 -6.06 -2.24 -7.17
N GLY A 87 -7.26 -2.19 -7.76
CA GLY A 87 -8.51 -1.92 -7.04
C GLY A 87 -8.81 -0.44 -6.79
N CYS A 88 -8.13 0.47 -7.49
CA CYS A 88 -8.44 1.90 -7.42
C CYS A 88 -9.55 2.26 -8.41
N THR A 89 -10.53 3.04 -7.97
CA THR A 89 -11.70 3.45 -8.76
C THR A 89 -11.54 4.82 -9.42
N SER A 90 -10.53 5.60 -9.01
CA SER A 90 -10.27 6.94 -9.54
C SER A 90 -8.81 7.06 -9.96
N LEU A 91 -8.60 7.34 -11.25
CA LEU A 91 -7.27 7.54 -11.83
C LEU A 91 -6.58 8.78 -11.25
N GLY A 92 -7.33 9.85 -10.97
CA GLY A 92 -6.80 11.08 -10.39
C GLY A 92 -6.27 10.86 -8.96
N SER A 93 -7.09 10.24 -8.11
CA SER A 93 -6.70 9.91 -6.72
C SER A 93 -5.53 8.93 -6.68
N PHE A 94 -5.54 7.93 -7.56
CA PHE A 94 -4.41 7.00 -7.72
C PHE A 94 -3.13 7.74 -8.13
N SER A 95 -3.18 8.58 -9.16
CA SER A 95 -2.01 9.27 -9.69
C SER A 95 -1.40 10.25 -8.67
N ALA A 96 -2.25 11.00 -7.96
CA ALA A 96 -1.81 11.90 -6.89
C ALA A 96 -1.13 11.12 -5.76
N ARG A 97 -1.76 10.02 -5.29
CA ARG A 97 -1.20 9.21 -4.20
C ARG A 97 0.06 8.46 -4.61
N PHE A 98 0.12 7.96 -5.85
CA PHE A 98 1.32 7.35 -6.41
C PHE A 98 2.46 8.36 -6.42
N THR A 99 2.23 9.56 -6.93
CA THR A 99 3.26 10.60 -7.02
C THR A 99 3.75 11.03 -5.65
N GLN A 100 2.85 11.19 -4.68
CA GLN A 100 3.22 11.50 -3.30
C GLN A 100 4.13 10.43 -2.67
N LEU A 101 3.83 9.16 -2.91
CA LEU A 101 4.54 8.03 -2.29
C LEU A 101 5.82 7.63 -3.02
N VAL A 102 5.88 7.81 -4.35
CA VAL A 102 6.97 7.36 -5.23
C VAL A 102 7.87 8.51 -5.69
N GLY A 103 7.38 9.75 -5.63
CA GLY A 103 8.10 10.96 -6.07
C GLY A 103 8.06 11.24 -7.58
N ARG A 104 7.40 10.36 -8.36
CA ARG A 104 7.24 10.50 -9.82
C ARG A 104 5.83 10.09 -10.22
N THR A 105 5.32 10.66 -11.31
CA THR A 105 3.99 10.28 -11.84
C THR A 105 4.00 8.83 -12.34
N PRO A 106 2.85 8.13 -12.36
CA PRO A 106 2.77 6.75 -12.87
C PRO A 106 3.29 6.62 -14.31
N THR A 107 3.00 7.60 -15.17
CA THR A 107 3.46 7.63 -16.57
C THR A 107 4.97 7.78 -16.65
N ALA A 108 5.55 8.74 -15.92
CA ALA A 108 7.00 8.94 -15.89
C ALA A 108 7.72 7.74 -15.25
N TYR A 109 7.12 7.14 -14.22
CA TYR A 109 7.62 5.92 -13.61
C TYR A 109 7.67 4.80 -14.65
N ARG A 110 6.56 4.49 -15.33
CA ARG A 110 6.49 3.46 -16.39
C ARG A 110 7.52 3.65 -17.51
N ALA A 111 7.76 4.89 -17.93
CA ALA A 111 8.73 5.21 -18.99
C ALA A 111 10.19 5.13 -18.53
N GLY A 112 10.44 5.06 -17.22
CA GLY A 112 11.78 4.97 -16.66
C GLY A 112 12.46 3.64 -16.97
N ASP A 113 13.79 3.65 -16.94
CA ASP A 113 14.59 2.43 -17.01
C ASP A 113 14.53 1.69 -15.66
N HIS A 114 14.14 0.41 -15.71
CA HIS A 114 14.09 -0.50 -14.56
C HIS A 114 14.96 -1.74 -14.76
N SER A 115 15.86 -1.71 -15.75
CA SER A 115 16.80 -2.79 -16.06
C SER A 115 17.63 -3.21 -14.85
N ALA A 116 17.95 -2.27 -13.95
CA ALA A 116 18.68 -2.53 -12.70
C ALA A 116 17.96 -3.49 -11.73
N LEU A 117 16.66 -3.74 -11.91
CA LEU A 117 15.89 -4.70 -11.12
C LEU A 117 15.74 -6.06 -11.82
N ILE A 118 16.25 -6.21 -13.05
CA ILE A 118 16.27 -7.50 -13.78
C ILE A 118 17.26 -8.44 -13.07
N GLY A 119 16.80 -9.66 -12.76
CA GLY A 119 17.59 -10.65 -12.00
C GLY A 119 17.53 -10.49 -10.49
N VAL A 120 16.91 -9.42 -9.98
CA VAL A 120 16.66 -9.25 -8.54
C VAL A 120 15.44 -10.08 -8.14
N PRO A 121 15.53 -10.93 -7.09
CA PRO A 121 14.36 -11.62 -6.57
C PRO A 121 13.22 -10.65 -6.22
N SER A 122 11.98 -11.04 -6.50
CA SER A 122 10.81 -10.16 -6.34
C SER A 122 10.65 -9.61 -4.90
N CYS A 123 11.07 -10.36 -3.88
CA CYS A 123 11.07 -9.91 -2.50
C CYS A 123 12.05 -8.75 -2.26
N VAL A 124 13.25 -8.81 -2.85
CA VAL A 124 14.29 -7.78 -2.74
C VAL A 124 13.88 -6.53 -3.52
N ALA A 125 13.37 -6.71 -4.75
CA ALA A 125 12.85 -5.60 -5.55
C ALA A 125 11.71 -4.87 -4.84
N ARG A 126 10.79 -5.60 -4.20
CA ARG A 126 9.69 -5.00 -3.41
C ARG A 126 10.18 -4.25 -2.18
N LEU A 127 11.22 -4.74 -1.51
CA LEU A 127 11.81 -4.06 -0.36
C LEU A 127 12.51 -2.77 -0.79
N ALA A 128 13.29 -2.82 -1.87
CA ALA A 128 14.04 -1.69 -2.40
C ALA A 128 13.14 -0.58 -2.97
N THR A 129 12.03 -0.95 -3.62
CA THR A 129 11.07 0.02 -4.19
C THR A 129 9.90 0.31 -3.25
N ARG A 130 10.05 0.02 -1.96
CA ARG A 130 8.98 0.25 -0.99
C ARG A 130 8.81 1.75 -0.78
N PRO A 131 7.61 2.31 -0.98
CA PRO A 131 7.38 3.72 -0.74
C PRO A 131 7.71 4.12 0.70
N SER A 132 8.26 5.33 0.88
CA SER A 132 8.53 5.88 2.21
C SER A 132 7.22 6.04 2.99
N ARG A 133 7.08 5.29 4.08
CA ARG A 133 5.88 5.25 4.93
C ARG A 133 5.49 6.63 5.51
N ASN A 134 6.45 7.55 5.65
CA ASN A 134 6.23 8.89 6.19
C ASN A 134 5.72 9.93 5.17
N GLY A 135 5.35 9.51 3.95
CA GLY A 135 4.54 10.34 3.06
C GLY A 135 5.26 11.46 2.32
N GLU A 136 6.60 11.48 2.32
CA GLU A 136 7.37 12.46 1.57
C GLU A 136 8.52 11.75 0.84
N ALA A 137 8.39 11.63 -0.48
CA ALA A 137 9.56 11.42 -1.31
C ALA A 137 10.47 12.67 -1.14
N PRO A 138 11.80 12.51 -0.96
CA PRO A 138 12.69 13.66 -0.89
C PRO A 138 12.48 14.54 -2.13
N SER A 139 12.27 15.84 -1.92
CA SER A 139 12.00 16.76 -3.03
C SER A 139 13.13 16.69 -4.05
N PRO A 140 12.83 16.74 -5.36
CA PRO A 140 13.88 16.84 -6.36
C PRO A 140 14.67 18.12 -6.11
N ARG A 141 15.99 18.00 -5.92
CA ARG A 141 16.88 19.17 -5.87
C ARG A 141 16.72 19.92 -7.20
N PRO A 142 16.47 21.24 -7.18
CA PRO A 142 16.55 22.02 -8.40
C PRO A 142 17.99 21.96 -8.92
N VAL A 143 18.12 21.73 -10.22
CA VAL A 143 19.37 21.86 -10.99
C VAL A 143 19.81 23.31 -11.05
#